data_AF-A0A4R5GXF5-F1
#
_entry.id   AF-A0A4R5GXF5-F1
#
_cell.length_a   1.000
_cell.length_b   1.000
_cell.length_c   1.000
_cell.angle_alpha   90.00
_cell.angle_beta   90.00
_cell.angle_gamma   90.00
#
_symmetry.space_group_name_H-M   'P 1'
#
loop_
_entity.id
_entity.type
_entity.pdbx_description
1 polymer ?
#
loop_
_entity_poly.entity_id
_entity_poly.type
_entity_poly.pdbx_seq_one_letter_code
_entity_poly.pdbx_strand_id
1 'polypeptide(L)'
;MGSLGSESNPLRLVPDINERILFSKATGIGTDDEGIVTVMSKMKEPRYETDLYVKNLISNPMLKKKELKLGLLIFRIIDMSWGATFLTVKKTDYRMSGIGENGILHVSDKRTLPSGYDILEKQSLLEIANKYNLKIDTETLIRALNRLHSFFYITCTEISHVNAASERVGFNYDMNEVLLSDETKLIHIRLNERFTRFDLSKKWKRR
;
A
#
# COMPACT_ATOMS: atom_id res chain seq x y z
N MET A 1 -27.33 -1.56 -9.89
CA MET A 1 -25.89 -1.91 -9.81
C MET A 1 -25.55 -2.07 -8.34
N GLY A 2 -24.94 -3.19 -7.94
CA GLY A 2 -24.52 -3.41 -6.55
C GLY A 2 -23.39 -2.47 -6.14
N SER A 3 -23.20 -2.27 -4.83
CA SER A 3 -22.09 -1.48 -4.30
C SER A 3 -20.74 -2.06 -4.72
N LEU A 4 -19.76 -1.19 -4.96
CA LEU A 4 -18.37 -1.62 -5.22
C LEU A 4 -17.75 -2.16 -3.92
N GLY A 5 -17.16 -3.35 -3.95
CA GLY A 5 -16.63 -4.00 -2.75
C GLY A 5 -17.72 -4.59 -1.86
N SER A 6 -18.88 -4.95 -2.42
CA SER A 6 -19.88 -5.82 -1.75
C SER A 6 -19.47 -7.28 -1.85
N GLU A 7 -20.17 -8.18 -1.15
CA GLU A 7 -19.94 -9.63 -1.25
C GLU A 7 -20.10 -10.13 -2.69
N SER A 8 -21.10 -9.60 -3.40
CA SER A 8 -21.41 -9.92 -4.80
C SER A 8 -20.50 -9.23 -5.83
N ASN A 9 -19.74 -8.21 -5.41
CA ASN A 9 -18.81 -7.46 -6.27
C ASN A 9 -17.56 -7.06 -5.48
N PRO A 10 -16.74 -8.03 -5.05
CA PRO A 10 -15.61 -7.77 -4.18
C PRO A 10 -14.49 -7.05 -4.93
N LEU A 11 -13.63 -6.36 -4.18
CA LEU A 11 -12.45 -5.70 -4.73
C LEU A 11 -11.27 -6.64 -4.78
N ARG A 12 -10.48 -6.56 -5.84
CA ARG A 12 -9.22 -7.28 -5.93
C ARG A 12 -8.07 -6.36 -5.53
N LEU A 13 -7.47 -6.66 -4.38
CA LEU A 13 -6.33 -5.90 -3.87
C LEU A 13 -5.09 -6.10 -4.75
N VAL A 14 -4.30 -5.04 -4.90
CA VAL A 14 -2.97 -5.13 -5.52
C VAL A 14 -2.11 -6.07 -4.67
N PRO A 15 -1.52 -7.13 -5.25
CA PRO A 15 -0.68 -8.05 -4.51
C PRO A 15 0.69 -7.43 -4.24
N ASP A 16 1.37 -7.97 -3.23
CA ASP A 16 2.66 -7.50 -2.70
C ASP A 16 3.87 -8.15 -3.41
N ILE A 17 3.66 -8.70 -4.60
CA ILE A 17 4.62 -9.54 -5.34
C ILE A 17 5.15 -8.89 -6.62
N ASN A 18 4.52 -7.82 -7.06
CA ASN A 18 4.84 -7.17 -8.34
C ASN A 18 6.25 -6.58 -8.30
N GLU A 19 6.94 -6.61 -9.45
CA GLU A 19 8.22 -5.92 -9.57
C GLU A 19 8.05 -4.42 -9.30
N ARG A 20 8.99 -3.84 -8.55
CA ARG A 20 9.02 -2.42 -8.20
C ARG A 20 10.29 -1.79 -8.73
N ILE A 21 10.21 -1.20 -9.93
CA ILE A 21 11.39 -0.68 -10.64
C ILE A 21 12.22 0.27 -9.76
N LEU A 22 11.58 1.12 -8.97
CA LEU A 22 12.28 2.05 -8.08
C LEU A 22 13.06 1.33 -6.98
N PHE A 23 12.46 0.33 -6.34
CA PHE A 23 13.13 -0.51 -5.35
C PHE A 23 14.29 -1.29 -5.96
N SER A 24 14.07 -1.96 -7.09
CA SER A 24 15.09 -2.76 -7.77
C SER A 24 16.27 -1.90 -8.19
N LYS A 25 16.03 -0.71 -8.75
CA LYS A 25 17.10 0.24 -9.07
C LYS A 25 17.87 0.70 -7.84
N ALA A 26 17.17 1.04 -6.75
CA ALA A 26 17.76 1.57 -5.54
C ALA A 26 18.52 0.54 -4.69
N THR A 27 18.22 -0.75 -4.81
CA THR A 27 18.84 -1.80 -3.99
C THR A 27 19.65 -2.83 -4.79
N GLY A 28 19.36 -2.98 -6.08
CA GLY A 28 19.86 -4.07 -6.92
C GLY A 28 19.19 -5.41 -6.65
N ILE A 29 18.11 -5.46 -5.85
CA ILE A 29 17.36 -6.69 -5.55
C ILE A 29 16.28 -6.89 -6.60
N GLY A 30 16.14 -8.12 -7.12
CA GLY A 30 15.08 -8.47 -8.07
C GLY A 30 15.40 -8.07 -9.51
N THR A 31 16.69 -7.95 -9.86
CA THR A 31 17.19 -7.77 -11.24
C THR A 31 17.41 -9.08 -11.98
N ASP A 32 17.13 -10.19 -11.31
CA ASP A 32 17.48 -11.56 -11.61
C ASP A 32 16.19 -12.39 -11.77
N ASP A 33 16.23 -13.44 -12.61
CA ASP A 33 15.05 -14.22 -13.06
C ASP A 33 14.23 -14.87 -11.92
N GLU A 34 14.78 -14.95 -10.70
CA GLU A 34 14.12 -15.58 -9.54
C GLU A 34 12.93 -14.79 -8.97
N GLY A 35 12.74 -13.53 -9.36
CA GLY A 35 11.65 -12.69 -8.90
C GLY A 35 11.85 -12.17 -7.47
N ILE A 36 11.33 -10.97 -7.19
CA ILE A 36 11.66 -10.22 -5.98
C ILE A 36 11.25 -10.89 -4.67
N VAL A 37 10.12 -11.60 -4.67
CA VAL A 37 9.61 -12.32 -3.48
C VAL A 37 10.57 -13.44 -3.08
N THR A 38 11.07 -14.19 -4.05
CA THR A 38 12.03 -15.28 -3.85
C THR A 38 13.35 -14.75 -3.30
N VAL A 39 13.84 -13.63 -3.86
CA VAL A 39 15.08 -13.00 -3.38
C VAL A 39 14.90 -12.49 -1.94
N MET A 40 13.76 -11.88 -1.61
CA MET A 40 13.45 -11.44 -0.25
C MET A 40 13.30 -12.60 0.73
N SER A 41 12.67 -13.72 0.34
CA SER A 41 12.53 -14.89 1.23
C SER A 41 13.86 -15.56 1.59
N LYS A 42 14.91 -15.36 0.78
CA LYS A 42 16.26 -15.85 1.06
C LYS A 42 17.06 -14.91 1.99
N MET A 43 16.53 -13.74 2.34
CA MET A 43 17.22 -12.82 3.24
C MET A 43 17.22 -13.37 4.67
N LYS A 44 18.30 -13.11 5.40
CA LYS A 44 18.41 -13.52 6.80
C LYS A 44 17.59 -12.58 7.67
N GLU A 45 16.76 -13.14 8.53
CA GLU A 45 16.09 -12.41 9.61
C GLU A 45 17.12 -11.78 10.56
N PRO A 46 16.83 -10.62 11.14
CA PRO A 46 17.74 -9.97 12.09
C PRO A 46 17.92 -10.81 13.35
N ARG A 47 19.08 -10.65 14.00
CA ARG A 47 19.37 -11.32 15.28
C ARG A 47 18.71 -10.65 16.49
N TYR A 48 18.15 -9.45 16.33
CA TYR A 48 17.57 -8.66 17.41
C TYR A 48 16.23 -8.05 16.98
N GLU A 49 15.25 -8.06 17.89
CA GLU A 49 13.99 -7.35 17.73
C GLU A 49 14.27 -5.84 17.73
N THR A 50 14.26 -5.27 16.55
CA THR A 50 14.24 -3.82 16.33
C THR A 50 13.06 -3.54 15.41
N ASP A 51 12.48 -2.34 15.49
CA ASP A 51 11.47 -1.92 14.52
C ASP A 51 12.13 -1.76 13.14
N LEU A 52 12.19 -2.88 12.42
CA LEU A 52 12.84 -2.97 11.12
C LEU A 52 12.13 -2.12 10.09
N TYR A 53 10.81 -1.98 10.21
CA TYR A 53 10.06 -1.13 9.29
C TYR A 53 10.55 0.32 9.40
N VAL A 54 10.59 0.86 10.63
CA VAL A 54 11.09 2.20 10.89
C VAL A 54 12.55 2.33 10.47
N LYS A 55 13.40 1.36 10.81
CA LYS A 55 14.83 1.35 10.43
C LYS A 55 15.01 1.37 8.91
N ASN A 56 14.28 0.54 8.18
CA ASN A 56 14.30 0.46 6.72
C ASN A 56 13.78 1.75 6.08
N LEU A 57 12.78 2.38 6.68
CA LEU A 57 12.19 3.62 6.19
C LEU A 57 13.17 4.78 6.33
N ILE A 58 13.71 5.01 7.53
CA ILE A 58 14.61 6.16 7.80
C ILE A 58 15.96 6.05 7.11
N SER A 59 16.40 4.84 6.79
CA SER A 59 17.68 4.58 6.13
C SER A 59 17.63 4.74 4.62
N ASN A 60 16.44 4.85 4.01
CA ASN A 60 16.29 4.95 2.57
C ASN A 60 16.60 6.39 2.08
N PRO A 61 17.73 6.60 1.37
CA PRO A 61 18.14 7.93 0.92
C PRO A 61 17.29 8.45 -0.24
N MET A 62 16.42 7.62 -0.81
CA MET A 62 15.57 7.97 -1.94
C MET A 62 14.22 8.56 -1.53
N LEU A 63 13.91 8.56 -0.23
CA LEU A 63 12.72 9.16 0.34
C LEU A 63 12.95 10.61 0.77
N LYS A 64 11.98 11.47 0.49
CA LYS A 64 11.91 12.85 0.97
C LYS A 64 11.32 12.90 2.37
N LYS A 65 11.55 14.01 3.07
CA LYS A 65 11.02 14.27 4.43
C LYS A 65 9.52 14.03 4.56
N LYS A 66 8.71 14.45 3.57
CA LYS A 66 7.25 14.25 3.59
C LYS A 66 6.88 12.77 3.44
N GLU A 67 7.56 12.03 2.58
CA GLU A 67 7.36 10.59 2.36
C GLU A 67 7.74 9.80 3.61
N LEU A 68 8.88 10.12 4.25
CA LEU A 68 9.29 9.52 5.53
C LEU A 68 8.25 9.74 6.64
N LYS A 69 7.81 10.99 6.82
CA LYS A 69 6.79 11.32 7.83
C LYS A 69 5.46 10.59 7.56
N LEU A 70 5.05 10.52 6.29
CA LEU A 70 3.83 9.83 5.91
C LEU A 70 3.96 8.31 6.14
N GLY A 71 5.09 7.71 5.80
CA GLY A 71 5.35 6.28 6.04
C GLY A 71 5.31 5.91 7.53
N LEU A 72 5.89 6.76 8.40
CA LEU A 72 5.82 6.60 9.86
C LEU A 72 4.40 6.76 10.39
N LEU A 73 3.65 7.74 9.87
CA LEU A 73 2.26 7.99 10.24
C LEU A 73 1.38 6.80 9.86
N ILE A 74 1.52 6.29 8.64
CA ILE A 74 0.78 5.11 8.16
C ILE A 74 1.11 3.88 9.00
N PHE A 75 2.40 3.63 9.27
CA PHE A 75 2.83 2.53 10.12
C PHE A 75 2.14 2.58 11.48
N ARG A 76 2.18 3.73 12.17
CA ARG A 76 1.50 3.91 13.47
C ARG A 76 -0.01 3.69 13.42
N ILE A 77 -0.67 3.93 12.28
CA ILE A 77 -2.13 3.76 12.16
C ILE A 77 -2.50 2.31 11.84
N ILE A 78 -1.64 1.57 11.14
CA ILE A 78 -1.95 0.26 10.54
C ILE A 78 -1.17 -0.90 11.17
N ASP A 79 -0.13 -0.68 11.97
CA ASP A 79 0.75 -1.74 12.51
C ASP A 79 0.02 -2.87 13.28
N MET A 80 -1.15 -2.57 13.84
CA MET A 80 -2.01 -3.54 14.54
C MET A 80 -3.18 -4.07 13.69
N SER A 81 -3.26 -3.72 12.41
CA SER A 81 -4.31 -4.16 11.50
C SER A 81 -3.74 -4.78 10.21
N TRP A 82 -4.55 -5.58 9.53
CA TRP A 82 -4.20 -6.13 8.21
C TRP A 82 -4.02 -5.02 7.15
N GLY A 83 -4.78 -3.95 7.30
CA GLY A 83 -4.83 -2.82 6.40
C GLY A 83 -5.86 -1.83 6.91
N ALA A 84 -6.04 -0.74 6.16
CA ALA A 84 -7.10 0.21 6.40
C ALA A 84 -7.45 0.99 5.14
N THR A 85 -8.72 1.39 5.07
CA THR A 85 -9.26 2.19 3.98
C THR A 85 -9.25 3.68 4.35
N PHE A 86 -8.80 4.53 3.41
CA PHE A 86 -8.68 5.98 3.60
C PHE A 86 -9.14 6.77 2.37
N LEU A 87 -9.66 7.96 2.62
CA LEU A 87 -9.80 9.00 1.61
C LEU A 87 -8.48 9.76 1.42
N THR A 88 -8.14 10.05 0.17
CA THR A 88 -7.03 10.95 -0.20
C THR A 88 -7.48 12.42 -0.29
N VAL A 89 -8.78 12.66 -0.25
CA VAL A 89 -9.43 13.98 -0.22
C VAL A 89 -10.02 14.27 1.16
N LYS A 90 -10.53 15.48 1.40
CA LYS A 90 -11.25 15.80 2.64
C LYS A 90 -12.49 14.94 2.79
N LYS A 91 -12.91 14.66 4.03
CA LYS A 91 -14.11 13.84 4.28
C LYS A 91 -15.37 14.46 3.66
N THR A 92 -15.46 15.77 3.59
CA THR A 92 -16.61 16.50 3.01
C THR A 92 -16.74 16.30 1.50
N ASP A 93 -15.63 15.99 0.83
CA ASP A 93 -15.54 16.04 -0.64
C ASP A 93 -15.82 14.68 -1.28
N TYR A 94 -16.13 13.66 -0.48
CA TYR A 94 -16.43 12.31 -0.93
C TYR A 94 -17.64 11.70 -0.23
N ARG A 95 -18.54 11.11 -1.01
CA ARG A 95 -19.70 10.36 -0.52
C ARG A 95 -19.38 8.87 -0.61
N MET A 96 -19.50 8.17 0.52
CA MET A 96 -19.27 6.71 0.60
C MET A 96 -20.45 5.88 0.07
N SER A 97 -21.54 6.52 -0.37
CA SER A 97 -22.70 5.84 -0.92
C SER A 97 -22.29 4.98 -2.12
N GLY A 98 -22.59 3.69 -2.07
CA GLY A 98 -22.23 2.73 -3.13
C GLY A 98 -20.85 2.08 -2.97
N ILE A 99 -20.16 2.30 -1.84
CA ILE A 99 -18.95 1.57 -1.47
C ILE A 99 -19.25 0.62 -0.32
N GLY A 100 -18.91 -0.65 -0.50
CA GLY A 100 -19.13 -1.71 0.47
C GLY A 100 -20.59 -2.03 0.74
N GLU A 101 -20.80 -2.92 1.70
CA GLU A 101 -22.10 -3.40 2.15
C GLU A 101 -22.09 -3.49 3.69
N ASN A 102 -23.12 -2.95 4.35
CA ASN A 102 -23.23 -2.95 5.82
C ASN A 102 -22.00 -2.40 6.57
N GLY A 103 -21.32 -1.40 6.00
CA GLY A 103 -20.11 -0.81 6.58
C GLY A 103 -18.86 -1.68 6.41
N ILE A 104 -18.91 -2.66 5.51
CA ILE A 104 -17.83 -3.62 5.26
C ILE A 104 -17.40 -3.53 3.80
N LEU A 105 -16.09 -3.57 3.57
CA LEU A 105 -15.49 -3.71 2.25
C LEU A 105 -15.06 -5.16 2.04
N HIS A 106 -15.71 -5.86 1.12
CA HIS A 106 -15.34 -7.22 0.74
C HIS A 106 -14.19 -7.19 -0.28
N VAL A 107 -13.19 -8.02 0.00
CA VAL A 107 -11.99 -8.16 -0.85
C VAL A 107 -11.76 -9.61 -1.22
N SER A 108 -11.32 -9.82 -2.47
CA SER A 108 -10.89 -11.12 -2.97
C SER A 108 -9.36 -11.19 -2.95
N ASP A 109 -8.81 -12.15 -2.19
CA ASP A 109 -7.42 -12.58 -2.31
C ASP A 109 -7.40 -13.91 -3.09
N LYS A 110 -6.49 -14.04 -4.05
CA LYS A 110 -6.37 -15.24 -4.88
C LYS A 110 -5.60 -16.37 -4.19
N ARG A 111 -5.08 -16.20 -2.97
CA ARG A 111 -4.11 -17.17 -2.44
C ARG A 111 -4.61 -18.22 -1.45
N THR A 112 -5.53 -17.98 -0.50
CA THR A 112 -5.83 -19.08 0.46
C THR A 112 -7.09 -19.00 1.34
N LEU A 113 -7.92 -17.96 1.30
CA LEU A 113 -9.13 -17.88 2.16
C LEU A 113 -10.32 -17.32 1.37
N PRO A 114 -11.57 -17.70 1.72
CA PRO A 114 -12.76 -17.05 1.16
C PRO A 114 -12.73 -15.58 1.55
N SER A 115 -13.00 -14.68 0.59
CA SER A 115 -13.49 -13.30 0.80
C SER A 115 -13.08 -12.66 2.13
N GLY A 116 -11.95 -11.94 2.15
CA GLY A 116 -11.58 -11.11 3.29
C GLY A 116 -12.48 -9.87 3.39
N TYR A 117 -12.47 -9.22 4.54
CA TYR A 117 -13.23 -7.99 4.73
C TYR A 117 -12.47 -6.93 5.54
N ASP A 118 -12.73 -5.66 5.24
CA ASP A 118 -12.21 -4.51 5.96
C ASP A 118 -13.38 -3.65 6.48
N ILE A 119 -13.22 -3.05 7.65
CA ILE A 119 -14.24 -2.15 8.21
C ILE A 119 -14.14 -0.81 7.49
N LEU A 120 -15.25 -0.36 6.90
CA LEU A 120 -15.31 0.93 6.24
C LEU A 120 -15.57 2.05 7.25
N GLU A 121 -14.48 2.64 7.74
CA GLU A 121 -14.54 3.91 8.42
C GLU A 121 -14.28 5.08 7.46
N LYS A 122 -15.15 6.10 7.50
CA LYS A 122 -14.94 7.32 6.72
C LYS A 122 -13.84 8.18 7.35
N GLN A 123 -12.60 7.89 6.98
CA GLN A 123 -11.41 8.62 7.42
C GLN A 123 -10.63 9.20 6.23
N SER A 124 -10.03 10.38 6.42
CA SER A 124 -9.23 11.05 5.40
C SER A 124 -7.77 11.06 5.84
N LEU A 125 -6.92 10.36 5.08
CA LEU A 125 -5.49 10.37 5.31
C LEU A 125 -4.91 11.77 5.06
N LEU A 126 -5.52 12.56 4.17
CA LEU A 126 -5.15 13.96 3.94
C LEU A 126 -5.35 14.82 5.18
N GLU A 127 -6.54 14.74 5.80
CA GLU A 127 -6.84 15.49 7.02
C GLU A 127 -5.99 15.01 8.19
N ILE A 128 -5.81 13.69 8.34
CA ILE A 128 -4.94 13.11 9.37
C ILE A 128 -3.50 13.61 9.17
N ALA A 129 -2.93 13.49 7.98
CA ALA A 129 -1.58 13.97 7.68
C ALA A 129 -1.40 15.47 8.00
N ASN A 130 -2.37 16.30 7.66
CA ASN A 130 -2.32 17.73 7.95
C ASN A 130 -2.49 18.05 9.43
N LYS A 131 -3.28 17.27 10.18
CA LYS A 131 -3.34 17.33 11.66
C LYS A 131 -1.97 17.02 12.29
N TYR A 132 -1.19 16.14 11.68
CA TYR A 132 0.21 15.86 12.06
C TYR A 132 1.23 16.82 11.43
N ASN A 133 0.79 17.98 10.94
CA ASN A 133 1.64 19.06 10.44
C ASN A 133 2.52 18.67 9.23
N LEU A 134 2.02 17.78 8.35
CA LEU A 134 2.71 17.43 7.10
C LEU A 134 2.55 18.53 6.02
N LYS A 135 1.46 19.32 6.07
CA LYS A 135 1.13 20.38 5.11
C LYS A 135 1.24 19.89 3.66
N ILE A 136 0.36 18.97 3.31
CA ILE A 136 0.26 18.34 1.98
C ILE A 136 -1.13 18.54 1.39
N ASP A 137 -1.19 18.65 0.07
CA ASP A 137 -2.41 18.55 -0.73
C ASP A 137 -2.60 17.12 -1.25
N THR A 138 -3.73 16.88 -1.93
CA THR A 138 -4.09 15.57 -2.50
C THR A 138 -3.04 15.05 -3.48
N GLU A 139 -2.57 15.91 -4.39
CA GLU A 139 -1.55 15.56 -5.40
C GLU A 139 -0.25 15.11 -4.73
N THR A 140 0.23 15.86 -3.75
CA THR A 140 1.43 15.52 -2.98
C THR A 140 1.22 14.24 -2.17
N LEU A 141 0.03 14.03 -1.62
CA LEU A 141 -0.31 12.80 -0.89
C LEU A 141 -0.24 11.58 -1.81
N ILE A 142 -0.91 11.62 -2.97
CA ILE A 142 -0.92 10.52 -3.95
C ILE A 142 0.49 10.20 -4.41
N ARG A 143 1.28 11.23 -4.76
CA ARG A 143 2.70 11.03 -5.14
C ARG A 143 3.53 10.40 -4.03
N ALA A 144 3.34 10.83 -2.78
CA ALA A 144 4.05 10.26 -1.65
C ALA A 144 3.64 8.80 -1.38
N LEU A 145 2.35 8.47 -1.52
CA LEU A 145 1.85 7.10 -1.42
C LEU A 145 2.41 6.21 -2.52
N ASN A 146 2.36 6.65 -3.77
CA ASN A 146 2.97 5.94 -4.90
C ASN A 146 4.47 5.73 -4.66
N ARG A 147 5.17 6.72 -4.08
CA ARG A 147 6.60 6.58 -3.75
C ARG A 147 6.86 5.52 -2.69
N LEU A 148 6.09 5.51 -1.60
CA LEU A 148 6.19 4.49 -0.54
C LEU A 148 5.84 3.09 -1.08
N HIS A 149 4.82 3.04 -1.93
CA HIS A 149 4.35 1.85 -2.63
C HIS A 149 5.45 1.24 -3.52
N SER A 150 6.11 2.07 -4.32
CA SER A 150 7.22 1.67 -5.19
C SER A 150 8.50 1.27 -4.46
N PHE A 151 8.58 1.50 -3.15
CA PHE A 151 9.65 0.99 -2.30
C PHE A 151 9.21 -0.14 -1.37
N PHE A 152 8.05 -0.73 -1.63
CA PHE A 152 7.47 -1.83 -0.85
C PHE A 152 7.13 -1.50 0.60
N TYR A 153 7.21 -0.26 1.09
CA TYR A 153 6.79 0.02 2.48
C TYR A 153 5.30 -0.26 2.68
N ILE A 154 4.50 0.12 1.68
CA ILE A 154 3.07 -0.08 1.69
C ILE A 154 2.63 -0.72 0.37
N THR A 155 1.46 -1.32 0.36
CA THR A 155 0.71 -1.62 -0.86
C THR A 155 -0.57 -0.81 -0.84
N CYS A 156 -0.87 -0.15 -1.94
CA CYS A 156 -2.01 0.72 -2.12
C CYS A 156 -2.88 0.13 -3.22
N THR A 157 -4.17 0.01 -2.95
CA THR A 157 -5.17 -0.35 -3.95
C THR A 157 -6.14 0.80 -4.05
N GLU A 158 -6.32 1.38 -5.24
CA GLU A 158 -7.40 2.32 -5.48
C GLU A 158 -8.75 1.60 -5.37
N ILE A 159 -9.71 2.18 -4.66
CA ILE A 159 -11.06 1.64 -4.61
C ILE A 159 -11.87 2.27 -5.74
N SER A 160 -11.85 1.61 -6.90
CA SER A 160 -12.53 2.02 -8.12
C SER A 160 -13.06 0.80 -8.88
N HIS A 161 -13.97 1.03 -9.84
CA HIS A 161 -14.54 -0.05 -10.66
C HIS A 161 -13.49 -0.85 -11.42
N VAL A 162 -12.37 -0.22 -11.80
CA VAL A 162 -11.23 -0.90 -12.44
C VAL A 162 -10.59 -1.96 -11.53
N ASN A 163 -10.83 -1.90 -10.21
CA ASN A 163 -10.35 -2.86 -9.23
C ASN A 163 -11.45 -3.82 -8.74
N ALA A 164 -12.65 -3.78 -9.33
CA ALA A 164 -13.66 -4.82 -9.11
C ALA A 164 -13.13 -6.18 -9.60
N ALA A 165 -13.40 -7.24 -8.84
CA ALA A 165 -12.88 -8.57 -9.17
C ALA A 165 -13.36 -9.07 -10.55
N SER A 166 -14.59 -8.71 -10.94
CA SER A 166 -15.16 -9.01 -12.26
C SER A 166 -14.38 -8.37 -13.41
N GLU A 167 -13.89 -7.15 -13.23
CA GLU A 167 -13.19 -6.37 -14.25
C GLU A 167 -11.71 -6.74 -14.38
N ARG A 168 -11.16 -7.51 -13.43
CA ARG A 168 -9.75 -7.95 -13.41
C ARG A 168 -9.55 -9.44 -13.69
N VAL A 169 -10.52 -10.09 -14.30
CA VAL A 169 -10.33 -11.44 -14.86
C VAL A 169 -9.27 -11.36 -15.97
N GLY A 170 -8.20 -12.15 -15.85
CA GLY A 170 -7.07 -12.12 -16.80
C GLY A 170 -6.06 -10.98 -16.61
N PHE A 171 -6.28 -10.02 -15.69
CA PHE A 171 -5.27 -8.99 -15.39
C PHE A 171 -4.05 -9.64 -14.74
N ASN A 172 -2.92 -9.61 -15.45
CA ASN A 172 -1.66 -10.16 -14.96
C ASN A 172 -0.98 -9.14 -14.02
N TYR A 173 -1.30 -9.25 -12.73
CA TYR A 173 -0.59 -8.46 -11.71
C TYR A 173 0.89 -8.82 -11.65
N ASP A 174 1.30 -10.01 -12.09
CA ASP A 174 2.65 -10.52 -11.86
C ASP A 174 3.72 -9.77 -12.66
N MET A 175 3.36 -8.96 -13.67
CA MET A 175 4.33 -8.28 -14.53
C MET A 175 4.53 -6.78 -14.28
N ASN A 176 3.54 -6.05 -13.75
CA ASN A 176 3.63 -4.59 -13.68
C ASN A 176 3.16 -4.02 -12.33
N GLU A 177 3.90 -3.03 -11.85
CA GLU A 177 3.49 -2.18 -10.73
C GLU A 177 2.21 -1.39 -11.08
N VAL A 178 1.23 -1.40 -10.15
CA VAL A 178 -0.04 -0.67 -10.30
C VAL A 178 -0.04 0.51 -9.34
N LEU A 179 0.18 1.71 -9.88
CA LEU A 179 0.17 2.96 -9.10
C LEU A 179 -1.24 3.53 -8.97
N LEU A 180 -1.44 4.38 -7.97
CA LEU A 180 -2.64 5.21 -7.83
C LEU A 180 -2.67 6.27 -8.94
N SER A 181 -3.86 6.51 -9.48
CA SER A 181 -4.15 7.63 -10.38
C SER A 181 -4.12 8.97 -9.63
N ASP A 182 -3.92 10.08 -10.35
CA ASP A 182 -3.94 11.43 -9.76
C ASP A 182 -5.35 11.82 -9.27
N GLU A 183 -6.39 11.16 -9.79
CA GLU A 183 -7.80 11.34 -9.44
C GLU A 183 -8.27 10.39 -8.34
N THR A 184 -7.39 9.51 -7.82
CA THR A 184 -7.72 8.54 -6.77
C THR A 184 -8.28 9.27 -5.55
N LYS A 185 -9.49 8.87 -5.09
CA LYS A 185 -10.17 9.47 -3.91
C LYS A 185 -10.27 8.56 -2.70
N LEU A 186 -10.29 7.25 -2.93
CA LEU A 186 -10.46 6.22 -1.92
C LEU A 186 -9.44 5.12 -2.16
N ILE A 187 -8.72 4.72 -1.12
CA ILE A 187 -7.64 3.74 -1.19
C ILE A 187 -7.71 2.77 -0.03
N HIS A 188 -7.29 1.54 -0.28
CA HIS A 188 -6.96 0.58 0.76
C HIS A 188 -5.43 0.46 0.86
N ILE A 189 -4.88 0.63 2.07
CA ILE A 189 -3.44 0.57 2.35
C ILE A 189 -3.15 -0.63 3.22
N ARG A 190 -2.12 -1.41 2.86
CA ARG A 190 -1.54 -2.49 3.67
C ARG A 190 -0.06 -2.22 3.89
N LEU A 191 0.45 -2.55 5.08
CA LEU A 191 1.90 -2.58 5.31
C LEU A 191 2.48 -3.83 4.63
N ASN A 192 3.71 -3.74 4.13
CA ASN A 192 4.40 -4.94 3.68
C ASN A 192 5.14 -5.59 4.84
N GLU A 193 4.63 -6.73 5.29
CA GLU A 193 5.23 -7.48 6.41
C GLU A 193 6.68 -7.89 6.17
N ARG A 194 7.15 -7.98 4.92
CA ARG A 194 8.57 -8.31 4.68
C ARG A 194 9.49 -7.22 5.25
N PHE A 195 9.03 -5.97 5.34
CA PHE A 195 9.81 -4.87 5.90
C PHE A 195 9.87 -4.86 7.42
N THR A 196 9.04 -5.66 8.10
CA THR A 196 9.17 -5.93 9.54
C THR A 196 10.08 -7.13 9.84
N ARG A 197 10.40 -7.97 8.83
CA ARG A 197 11.19 -9.19 8.97
C ARG A 197 12.63 -9.10 8.44
N PHE A 198 12.91 -8.22 7.48
CA PHE A 198 14.24 -8.09 6.87
C PHE A 198 14.87 -6.72 7.08
N ASP A 199 16.18 -6.68 7.35
CA ASP A 199 16.96 -5.44 7.44
C ASP A 199 17.55 -5.06 6.06
N LEU A 200 16.96 -4.04 5.44
CA LEU A 200 17.37 -3.45 4.17
C LEU A 200 18.18 -2.17 4.35
N SER A 201 18.44 -1.74 5.59
CA SER A 201 19.05 -0.43 5.88
C SER A 201 20.43 -0.21 5.25
N LYS A 202 21.14 -1.30 4.94
CA LYS A 202 22.46 -1.28 4.27
C LYS A 202 22.41 -1.65 2.79
N LYS A 203 21.23 -1.92 2.24
CA LYS A 203 21.04 -2.34 0.84
C LYS A 203 20.80 -1.18 -0.12
N TRP A 204 20.45 0.00 0.41
CA TRP A 204 20.26 1.19 -0.41
C TRP A 204 21.57 1.64 -1.06
N LYS A 205 21.58 1.72 -2.39
CA LYS A 205 22.66 2.36 -3.15
C LYS A 205 22.73 3.82 -2.74
N ARG A 206 23.94 4.30 -2.45
CA ARG A 206 24.18 5.71 -2.16
C ARG A 206 23.91 6.54 -3.42
N ARG A 207 23.37 7.75 -3.22
CA ARG A 207 23.25 8.75 -4.30
C ARG A 207 24.62 9.22 -4.75
#